data_AF-A0A7S6MV20-F1
#
_entry.id   AF-A0A7S6MV20-F1
#
_cell.length_a   1.000
_cell.length_b   1.000
_cell.length_c   1.000
_cell.angle_alpha   90.00
_cell.angle_beta   90.00
_cell.angle_gamma   90.00
#
_symmetry.space_group_name_H-M   'P 1'
#
loop_
_entity.id
_entity.type
_entity.pdbx_description
1 polymer ?
#
loop_
_entity_poly.entity_id
_entity_poly.type
_entity_poly.pdbx_seq_one_letter_code
_entity_poly.pdbx_strand_id
1 'polypeptide(L)'
;MIESLFRGLGSRNLELVTEALMDSFGLSKSRVSELFVEHSAAILEEFLQRRLDESTYVAVFIDGKCIQGQNIVSVIGVTEAGRSIRWG
;
A
#
# COMPACT_ATOMS: atom_id res chain seq x y z
N MET A 1 -5.80 -1.64 -13.97
CA MET A 1 -4.64 -1.89 -13.10
C MET A 1 -4.49 -0.78 -12.05
N ILE A 2 -4.28 0.49 -12.43
CA ILE A 2 -4.38 1.65 -11.51
C ILE A 2 -5.70 1.63 -10.74
N GLU A 3 -6.86 1.68 -11.38
CA GLU A 3 -8.13 1.78 -10.64
C GLU A 3 -8.42 0.61 -9.67
N SER A 4 -7.80 -0.55 -9.89
CA SER A 4 -7.87 -1.70 -8.98
C SER A 4 -7.06 -1.42 -7.71
N LEU A 5 -5.82 -0.97 -7.89
CA LEU A 5 -4.89 -0.63 -6.83
C LEU A 5 -5.42 0.56 -6.00
N PHE A 6 -5.99 1.56 -6.66
CA PHE A 6 -6.55 2.76 -6.04
C PHE A 6 -7.80 2.46 -5.21
N ARG A 7 -8.61 1.48 -5.59
CA ARG A 7 -9.78 1.04 -4.79
C ARG A 7 -9.40 0.29 -3.52
N GLY A 8 -8.15 -0.18 -3.41
CA GLY A 8 -7.62 -0.94 -2.28
C GLY A 8 -6.76 -0.12 -1.32
N LEU A 9 -5.97 0.81 -1.84
CA LEU A 9 -5.23 1.79 -1.05
C LEU A 9 -6.17 2.96 -0.68
N GLY A 10 -5.89 3.72 0.37
CA GLY A 10 -6.70 4.89 0.73
C GLY A 10 -6.78 5.89 -0.43
N SER A 11 -7.86 5.81 -1.21
CA SER A 11 -7.94 6.31 -2.60
C SER A 11 -7.84 7.82 -2.71
N ARG A 12 -8.26 8.55 -1.68
CA ARG A 12 -8.46 10.00 -1.71
C ARG A 12 -7.17 10.81 -1.93
N ASN A 13 -6.04 10.38 -1.36
CA ASN A 13 -4.78 11.12 -1.53
C ASN A 13 -4.12 10.83 -2.86
N LEU A 14 -4.26 9.61 -3.39
CA LEU A 14 -3.59 9.24 -4.62
C LEU A 14 -4.32 9.80 -5.84
N GLU A 15 -5.66 9.86 -5.83
CA GLU A 15 -6.46 10.54 -6.86
C GLU A 15 -6.05 11.99 -7.03
N LEU A 16 -5.93 12.74 -5.92
CA LEU A 16 -5.48 14.13 -5.92
C LEU A 16 -4.05 14.30 -6.45
N VAL A 17 -3.13 13.40 -6.08
CA VAL A 17 -1.75 13.43 -6.59
C VAL A 17 -1.73 13.08 -8.08
N THR A 18 -2.50 12.11 -8.54
CA THR A 18 -2.56 11.76 -9.97
C THR A 18 -3.18 12.85 -10.82
N GLU A 19 -4.24 13.50 -10.35
CA GLU A 19 -4.87 14.61 -11.05
C GLU A 19 -3.89 15.79 -11.15
N ALA A 20 -3.20 16.13 -10.05
CA ALA A 20 -2.16 17.14 -10.05
C ALA A 20 -0.98 16.81 -11.00
N LEU A 21 -0.56 15.54 -11.07
CA LEU A 21 0.53 15.12 -11.98
C LEU A 21 0.10 15.11 -13.44
N MET A 22 -1.13 14.70 -13.74
CA MET A 22 -1.67 14.72 -15.10
C MET A 22 -1.88 16.16 -15.60
N ASP A 23 -2.42 17.03 -14.76
CA ASP A 23 -2.70 18.43 -15.10
C ASP A 23 -1.42 19.27 -15.19
N SER A 24 -0.45 19.06 -14.28
CA SER A 24 0.77 19.87 -14.23
C SER A 24 1.85 19.42 -15.23
N PHE A 25 1.92 18.11 -15.53
CA PHE A 25 3.00 17.54 -16.36
C PHE A 25 2.50 16.92 -17.67
N GLY A 26 1.19 16.95 -17.95
CA GLY A 26 0.61 16.39 -19.19
C GLY A 26 0.81 14.86 -19.33
N LEU A 27 1.05 14.16 -18.22
CA LEU A 27 1.37 12.75 -18.23
C LEU A 27 0.11 11.90 -18.52
N SER A 28 0.28 10.84 -19.30
CA SER A 28 -0.79 9.86 -19.48
C SER A 28 -0.99 9.02 -18.21
N LYS A 29 -2.18 8.44 -18.05
CA LYS A 29 -2.48 7.50 -16.95
C LYS A 29 -1.48 6.32 -16.92
N SER A 30 -1.07 5.80 -18.07
CA SER A 30 -0.08 4.72 -18.15
C SER A 30 1.28 5.17 -17.63
N ARG A 31 1.73 6.37 -17.99
CA ARG A 31 3.02 6.91 -17.56
C ARG A 31 3.07 7.18 -16.05
N VAL A 32 1.97 7.67 -15.48
CA VAL A 32 1.84 7.82 -14.02
C VAL A 32 1.88 6.45 -13.32
N SER A 33 1.28 5.41 -13.92
CA SER A 33 1.35 4.04 -13.39
C SER A 33 2.78 3.52 -13.33
N GLU A 34 3.52 3.67 -14.42
CA GLU A 34 4.90 3.20 -14.54
C GLU A 34 5.79 3.88 -13.50
N LEU A 35 5.73 5.21 -13.44
CA LEU A 35 6.50 5.99 -12.46
C LEU A 35 6.16 5.61 -11.02
N PHE A 36 4.88 5.38 -10.72
CA PHE A 36 4.48 4.94 -9.39
C PHE A 36 5.09 3.59 -9.04
N VAL A 37 5.04 2.61 -9.95
CA VAL A 37 5.66 1.29 -9.73
C VAL A 37 7.18 1.42 -9.60
N GLU A 38 7.84 2.12 -10.52
CA GLU A 38 9.29 2.34 -10.51
C GLU A 38 9.78 2.96 -9.20
N HIS A 39 9.07 3.98 -8.70
CA HIS A 39 9.49 4.71 -7.50
C HIS A 39 9.00 4.08 -6.18
N SER A 40 7.90 3.31 -6.18
CA SER A 40 7.38 2.66 -4.96
C SER A 40 7.95 1.26 -4.74
N ALA A 41 8.53 0.61 -5.76
CA ALA A 41 9.01 -0.76 -5.67
C ALA A 41 10.04 -0.97 -4.55
N ALA A 42 11.04 -0.09 -4.42
CA ALA A 42 12.05 -0.19 -3.38
C ALA A 42 11.48 -0.02 -1.96
N ILE A 43 10.56 0.95 -1.79
CA ILE A 43 9.88 1.19 -0.51
C ILE A 43 9.01 -0.01 -0.14
N LEU A 44 8.30 -0.58 -1.12
CA LEU A 44 7.47 -1.75 -0.92
C LEU A 44 8.32 -2.99 -0.57
N GLU A 45 9.45 -3.16 -1.25
CA GLU A 45 10.38 -4.26 -0.96
C GLU A 45 10.95 -4.16 0.46
N GLU A 46 11.44 -2.99 0.86
CA GLU A 46 11.90 -2.74 2.23
C GLU A 46 10.79 -3.04 3.26
N PHE A 47 9.57 -2.58 2.97
CA PHE A 47 8.43 -2.80 3.84
C PHE A 47 8.07 -4.29 4.00
N LEU A 48 8.16 -5.07 2.92
CA LEU A 48 7.84 -6.51 2.93
C LEU A 48 8.97 -7.37 3.52
N GLN A 49 10.22 -6.93 3.42
CA GLN A 49 11.40 -7.68 3.90
C GLN A 49 11.81 -7.31 5.32
N ARG A 50 11.24 -6.26 5.91
CA ARG A 50 11.56 -5.83 7.27
C ARG A 50 11.30 -6.95 8.28
N ARG A 51 12.17 -7.04 9.28
CA ARG A 51 12.03 -8.00 10.37
C ARG A 51 10.82 -7.65 11.25
N LEU A 52 10.06 -8.66 11.61
CA LEU A 52 8.91 -8.55 12.51
C LEU A 52 9.17 -9.19 13.87
N ASP A 53 10.22 -10.01 13.98
CA ASP A 53 10.57 -10.82 15.14
C ASP A 53 11.27 -10.05 16.26
N GLU A 54 11.54 -8.75 16.05
CA GLU A 54 12.07 -7.84 17.07
C GLU A 54 11.02 -7.42 18.12
N SER A 55 9.79 -7.93 18.04
CA SER A 55 8.70 -7.58 18.95
C SER A 55 7.87 -8.79 19.35
N THR A 56 7.45 -8.83 20.62
CA THR A 56 6.42 -9.75 21.10
C THR A 56 5.05 -9.19 20.76
N TYR A 57 4.25 -9.95 20.00
CA TYR A 57 2.88 -9.59 19.67
C TYR A 57 1.90 -10.32 20.57
N VAL A 58 0.97 -9.57 21.16
CA VAL A 58 -0.09 -10.09 22.02
C VAL A 58 -1.39 -10.34 21.26
N ALA A 59 -1.54 -9.72 20.08
CA ALA A 59 -2.66 -9.94 19.17
C ALA A 59 -2.23 -9.72 17.72
N VAL A 60 -2.92 -10.37 16.78
CA VAL A 60 -2.75 -10.18 15.33
C VAL A 60 -4.13 -10.09 14.69
N PHE A 61 -4.33 -9.05 13.89
CA PHE A 61 -5.52 -8.83 13.07
C PHE A 61 -5.18 -9.09 11.61
N ILE A 62 -6.02 -9.89 10.95
CA ILE A 62 -5.90 -10.20 9.53
C ILE A 62 -7.22 -9.79 8.88
N ASP A 63 -7.14 -8.94 7.87
CA ASP A 63 -8.29 -8.53 7.06
C ASP A 63 -7.99 -8.77 5.58
N GLY A 64 -9.03 -9.14 4.83
CA GLY A 64 -8.93 -9.46 3.42
C GLY A 64 -10.00 -8.75 2.62
N LYS A 65 -9.61 -8.10 1.52
CA LYS A 65 -10.53 -7.44 0.59
C LYS A 65 -10.31 -7.95 -0.84
N CYS A 66 -11.40 -8.37 -1.48
CA CYS A 66 -11.39 -8.71 -2.90
C CYS A 66 -11.64 -7.45 -3.74
N ILE A 67 -10.74 -7.17 -4.68
CA ILE A 67 -10.81 -6.03 -5.59
C ILE A 67 -10.50 -6.50 -7.00
N GLN A 68 -11.47 -6.36 -7.91
CA GLN A 68 -11.33 -6.79 -9.30
C GLN A 68 -10.81 -8.24 -9.45
N GLY A 69 -11.28 -9.15 -8.58
CA GLY A 69 -10.88 -10.56 -8.59
C GLY A 69 -9.50 -10.85 -7.97
N GLN A 70 -8.82 -9.84 -7.43
CA GLN A 70 -7.59 -9.98 -6.68
C GLN A 70 -7.86 -9.87 -5.18
N ASN A 71 -7.29 -10.75 -4.37
CA ASN A 71 -7.40 -10.68 -2.91
C ASN A 71 -6.22 -9.89 -2.34
N ILE A 72 -6.51 -8.81 -1.62
CA ILE A 72 -5.54 -8.05 -0.85
C ILE A 72 -5.70 -8.46 0.61
N VAL A 73 -4.61 -8.87 1.26
CA VAL A 73 -4.58 -9.22 2.68
C VAL A 73 -3.74 -8.19 3.42
N SER A 74 -4.25 -7.66 4.52
CA SER A 74 -3.55 -6.75 5.41
C SER A 74 -3.40 -7.41 6.77
N VAL A 75 -2.19 -7.36 7.34
CA VAL A 75 -1.90 -7.97 8.64
C VAL A 75 -1.37 -6.90 9.60
N ILE A 76 -1.96 -6.80 10.79
CA ILE A 76 -1.57 -5.85 11.84
C ILE A 76 -1.35 -6.60 13.15
N GLY A 77 -0.13 -6.59 13.66
CA GLY A 77 0.19 -7.08 15.00
C GLY A 77 0.11 -5.97 16.04
N VAL A 78 -0.37 -6.30 17.24
CA VAL A 78 -0.30 -5.42 18.42
C VAL A 78 0.78 -5.95 19.35
N THR A 79 1.77 -5.12 19.64
CA THR A 79 2.87 -5.45 20.55
C THR A 79 2.42 -5.44 22.01
N GLU A 80 3.21 -6.04 22.90
CA GLU A 80 2.97 -5.98 24.35
C GLU A 80 2.91 -4.53 24.91
N ALA A 81 3.59 -3.59 24.24
CA ALA A 81 3.53 -2.16 24.56
C ALA A 81 2.27 -1.47 24.02
N GLY A 82 1.32 -2.21 23.44
CA GLY A 82 0.08 -1.68 22.85
C GLY A 82 0.26 -0.98 21.51
N ARG A 83 1.44 -1.07 20.86
CA ARG A 83 1.66 -0.47 19.53
C ARG A 83 1.18 -1.38 18.41
N SER A 84 0.41 -0.82 17.48
CA SER A 84 0.00 -1.49 16.23
C SER A 84 1.08 -1.36 15.17
N ILE A 85 1.47 -2.48 14.57
CA ILE A 85 2.52 -2.59 13.55
C ILE A 85 1.96 -3.40 12.37
N ARG A 86 2.03 -2.85 11.15
CA ARG A 86 1.59 -3.54 9.93
C ARG A 86 2.67 -4.47 9.42
N TRP A 87 2.35 -5.73 9.15
CA TRP A 87 3.32 -6.77 8.78
C TRP A 87 3.59 -6.85 7.27
N GLY A 88 2.64 -6.40 6.45
CA GLY A 88 2.66 -6.44 4.99
C GLY A 88 1.36 -5.85 4.44
#